data_AF-M7U2M7-F1
#
_entry.id   AF-M7U2M7-F1
#
_cell.length_a   1.000
_cell.length_b   1.000
_cell.length_c   1.000
_cell.angle_alpha   90.00
_cell.angle_beta   90.00
_cell.angle_gamma   90.00
#
_symmetry.space_group_name_H-M   'P 1'
#
loop_
_entity.id
_entity.type
_entity.pdbx_description
1 polymer ?
#
loop_
_entity_poly.entity_id
_entity_poly.type
_entity_poly.pdbx_seq_one_letter_code
_entity_poly.pdbx_strand_id
1 'polypeptide(L)'
;MNCFIFLSPIAGINGSPEQSNYAAGCTFQDVLARSRSAAGYRGSVAINLGWMRTIGIIAETKEPQRSHQNVGDMSQVEADFFVLLEHYCNPLLPLSAPQDSQVLIGVVTQAHVHARDDAPIDALKRPFFASFNAPQLYDVKQHESTVATQEDRVVLFWQAVPPQDRSIVAVSVLKARLARALDASVDDVDSHRNLLDYGYRLVGWYEAA
;
A
#
# COMPACT_ATOMS: atom_id res chain seq x y z
N MET A 1 19.90 -16.68 -23.21
CA MET A 1 19.67 -15.95 -21.94
C MET A 1 18.84 -16.85 -21.06
N ASN A 2 19.29 -17.17 -19.85
CA ASN A 2 18.69 -18.22 -19.01
C ASN A 2 17.60 -17.68 -18.08
N CYS A 3 17.67 -16.40 -17.71
CA CYS A 3 16.69 -15.68 -16.92
C CYS A 3 16.67 -14.19 -17.30
N PHE A 4 15.54 -13.51 -17.08
CA PHE A 4 15.36 -12.08 -17.26
C PHE A 4 14.44 -11.52 -16.17
N ILE A 5 15.06 -10.98 -15.12
CA ILE A 5 14.37 -10.57 -13.89
C ILE A 5 14.22 -9.06 -13.89
N PHE A 6 12.99 -8.57 -13.76
CA PHE A 6 12.70 -7.17 -13.52
C PHE A 6 12.55 -6.95 -12.01
N LEU A 7 13.24 -5.94 -11.49
CA LEU A 7 13.08 -5.49 -10.11
C LEU A 7 12.22 -4.24 -10.12
N SER A 8 11.01 -4.40 -9.59
CA SER A 8 10.00 -3.36 -9.49
C SER A 8 9.64 -3.23 -8.00
N PRO A 9 9.34 -2.05 -7.47
CA PRO A 9 8.82 -1.90 -6.12
C PRO A 9 7.33 -2.26 -6.09
N ILE A 10 6.85 -2.72 -4.95
CA ILE A 10 5.42 -2.90 -4.71
C ILE A 10 4.63 -1.57 -4.73
N ALA A 11 5.33 -0.43 -4.62
CA ALA A 11 4.78 0.90 -4.84
C ALA A 11 4.09 1.07 -6.22
N GLY A 12 4.52 0.31 -7.23
CA GLY A 12 3.85 0.26 -8.54
C GLY A 12 2.44 -0.34 -8.51
N ILE A 13 2.11 -1.08 -7.46
CA ILE A 13 0.82 -1.75 -7.24
C ILE A 13 -0.02 -0.96 -6.23
N ASN A 14 0.59 -0.60 -5.10
CA ASN A 14 -0.09 0.05 -3.99
C ASN A 14 -0.27 1.56 -4.21
N GLY A 15 0.51 2.13 -5.14
CA GLY A 15 0.65 3.57 -5.32
C GLY A 15 1.48 4.19 -4.21
N SER A 16 2.30 5.17 -4.57
CA SER A 16 2.96 6.04 -3.60
C SER A 16 2.66 7.49 -3.97
N PRO A 17 2.28 8.35 -3.00
CA PRO A 17 2.05 9.76 -3.25
C PRO A 17 3.22 10.37 -4.05
N GLU A 18 2.89 11.21 -5.04
CA GLU A 18 3.87 11.92 -5.87
C GLU A 18 4.76 11.06 -6.78
N GLN A 19 4.57 9.73 -6.80
CA GLN A 19 5.40 8.80 -7.58
C GLN A 19 4.68 8.17 -8.78
N SER A 20 3.70 8.86 -9.38
CA SER A 20 2.91 8.31 -10.50
C SER A 20 3.77 7.92 -11.72
N ASN A 21 4.75 8.75 -12.09
CA ASN A 21 5.65 8.47 -13.20
C ASN A 21 6.53 7.24 -12.93
N TYR A 22 7.00 7.12 -11.69
CA TYR A 22 7.80 5.98 -11.26
C TYR A 22 6.94 4.70 -11.26
N ALA A 23 5.73 4.76 -10.70
CA ALA A 23 4.77 3.67 -10.72
C ALA A 23 4.45 3.20 -12.14
N ALA A 24 4.25 4.11 -13.10
CA ALA A 24 4.00 3.75 -14.49
C ALA A 24 5.16 2.96 -15.13
N GLY A 25 6.40 3.34 -14.85
CA GLY A 25 7.58 2.58 -15.30
C GLY A 25 7.65 1.18 -14.68
N CYS A 26 7.31 1.07 -13.40
CA CYS A 26 7.23 -0.19 -12.67
C CYS A 26 6.14 -1.11 -13.24
N THR A 27 4.94 -0.58 -13.48
CA THR A 27 3.83 -1.33 -14.12
C THR A 27 4.18 -1.78 -15.54
N PHE A 28 4.94 -0.97 -16.30
CA PHE A 28 5.43 -1.40 -17.61
C PHE A 28 6.35 -2.63 -17.51
N GLN A 29 7.26 -2.68 -16.53
CA GLN A 29 8.12 -3.84 -16.31
C GLN A 29 7.32 -5.09 -15.96
N ASP A 30 6.28 -4.96 -15.12
CA ASP A 30 5.40 -6.07 -14.74
C ASP A 30 4.70 -6.67 -15.97
N VAL A 31 4.14 -5.80 -16.83
CA VAL A 31 3.48 -6.23 -18.07
C VAL A 31 4.49 -6.78 -19.08
N LEU A 32 5.70 -6.23 -19.14
CA LEU A 32 6.76 -6.70 -20.03
C LEU A 32 7.22 -8.11 -19.64
N ALA A 33 7.37 -8.42 -18.36
CA ALA A 33 7.66 -9.77 -17.90
C ALA A 33 6.59 -10.78 -18.38
N ARG A 34 5.32 -10.42 -18.19
CA ARG A 34 4.17 -11.23 -18.65
C ARG A 34 4.14 -11.41 -20.17
N SER A 35 4.38 -10.34 -20.92
CA SER A 35 4.44 -10.37 -22.38
C SER A 35 5.56 -11.29 -22.87
N ARG A 36 6.72 -11.25 -22.22
CA ARG A 36 7.86 -12.11 -22.56
C ARG A 36 7.54 -13.59 -22.32
N SER A 37 6.93 -13.93 -21.20
CA SER A 37 6.51 -15.31 -20.91
C SER A 37 5.44 -15.79 -21.88
N ALA A 38 4.48 -14.94 -22.25
CA ALA A 38 3.49 -15.24 -23.29
C ALA A 38 4.12 -15.49 -24.68
N ALA A 39 5.23 -14.83 -24.98
CA ALA A 39 6.02 -15.05 -26.19
C ALA A 39 6.97 -16.26 -26.09
N GLY A 40 6.97 -17.02 -24.98
CA GLY A 40 7.78 -18.22 -24.79
C GLY A 40 9.22 -17.96 -24.36
N TYR A 41 9.55 -16.75 -23.90
CA TYR A 41 10.86 -16.48 -23.32
C TYR A 41 10.99 -17.11 -21.93
N ARG A 42 12.10 -17.81 -21.69
CA ARG A 42 12.39 -18.46 -20.40
C ARG A 42 12.71 -17.46 -19.30
N GLY A 43 12.38 -17.85 -18.07
CA GLY A 43 12.79 -17.16 -16.83
C GLY A 43 12.47 -15.67 -16.80
N SER A 44 11.38 -15.24 -17.43
CA SER A 44 10.95 -13.84 -17.44
C SER A 44 9.99 -13.59 -16.28
N VAL A 45 10.43 -12.80 -15.31
CA VAL A 45 9.65 -12.51 -14.10
C VAL A 45 9.85 -11.08 -13.65
N ALA A 46 8.79 -10.43 -13.17
CA ALA A 46 8.86 -9.22 -12.38
C ALA A 46 8.74 -9.56 -10.90
N ILE A 47 9.74 -9.16 -10.11
CA ILE A 47 9.71 -9.28 -8.65
C ILE A 47 9.37 -7.91 -8.09
N ASN A 48 8.15 -7.78 -7.53
CA ASN A 48 7.67 -6.60 -6.86
C ASN A 48 8.11 -6.62 -5.38
N LEU A 49 9.11 -5.80 -5.06
CA LEU A 49 9.80 -5.79 -3.77
C LEU A 49 9.14 -4.85 -2.75
N GLY A 50 8.99 -5.35 -1.52
CA GLY A 50 8.84 -4.55 -0.31
C GLY A 50 10.16 -3.94 0.17
N TRP A 51 10.31 -3.72 1.48
CA TRP A 51 11.47 -2.97 1.99
C TRP A 51 12.70 -3.84 2.15
N MET A 52 13.79 -3.42 1.52
CA MET A 52 15.15 -3.82 1.91
C MET A 52 15.55 -2.99 3.14
N ARG A 53 15.27 -3.49 4.34
CA ARG A 53 15.45 -2.73 5.59
C ARG A 53 16.92 -2.58 6.02
N THR A 54 17.77 -3.50 5.59
CA THR A 54 19.17 -3.61 6.05
C THR A 54 20.19 -3.18 5.00
N ILE A 55 19.75 -2.83 3.79
CA ILE A 55 20.63 -2.50 2.66
C ILE A 55 20.17 -1.19 2.01
N GLY A 56 21.13 -0.39 1.54
CA GLY A 56 20.88 0.82 0.74
C GLY A 56 20.36 2.00 1.55
N ILE A 57 19.75 2.97 0.86
CA ILE A 57 19.38 4.28 1.43
C ILE A 57 18.48 4.18 2.68
N ILE A 58 17.66 3.13 2.76
CA ILE A 58 16.77 2.85 3.89
C ILE A 58 17.57 2.51 5.16
N ALA A 59 18.65 1.74 5.02
CA ALA A 59 19.53 1.37 6.12
C ALA A 59 20.51 2.49 6.49
N GLU A 60 20.90 3.30 5.51
CA GLU A 60 21.91 4.36 5.66
C GLU A 60 21.32 5.67 6.22
N THR A 61 20.01 5.91 6.04
CA THR A 61 19.36 7.16 6.45
C THR A 61 18.48 6.96 7.69
N LYS A 62 18.74 7.72 8.77
CA LYS A 62 18.00 7.64 10.04
C LYS A 62 16.61 8.32 10.01
N GLU A 63 16.37 9.20 9.04
CA GLU A 63 15.12 9.97 8.89
C GLU A 63 13.93 9.17 8.31
N PRO A 64 14.07 8.40 7.21
CA PRO A 64 12.98 7.57 6.70
C PRO A 64 12.57 6.46 7.69
N GLN A 65 13.43 6.08 8.64
CA GLN A 65 13.07 5.12 9.67
C GLN A 65 11.96 5.60 10.61
N ARG A 66 11.82 6.91 10.90
CA ARG A 66 10.76 7.41 11.80
C ARG A 66 9.39 7.46 11.15
N SER A 67 9.32 7.80 9.86
CA SER A 67 8.07 7.75 9.07
C SER A 67 7.66 6.30 8.80
N HIS A 68 8.60 5.41 8.46
CA HIS A 68 8.30 4.02 8.09
C HIS A 68 8.22 3.04 9.27
N GLN A 69 8.56 3.46 10.50
CA GLN A 69 8.26 2.69 11.71
C GLN A 69 6.75 2.64 12.00
N ASN A 70 5.99 3.64 11.55
CA ASN A 70 4.53 3.67 11.65
C ASN A 70 3.82 3.11 10.41
N VAL A 71 4.52 2.93 9.29
CA VAL A 71 3.99 2.28 8.10
C VAL A 71 4.16 0.77 8.26
N GLY A 72 3.24 0.16 9.01
CA GLY A 72 3.09 -1.29 9.14
C GLY A 72 2.78 -2.01 7.83
N ASP A 73 2.76 -1.32 6.68
CA ASP A 73 2.28 -1.84 5.39
C ASP A 73 3.26 -2.77 4.67
N MET A 74 4.50 -2.92 5.12
CA MET A 74 5.45 -3.80 4.42
C MET A 74 6.53 -4.45 5.32
N SER A 75 6.80 -5.73 5.05
CA SER A 75 7.82 -6.52 5.75
C SER A 75 9.19 -6.42 5.09
N GLN A 76 10.21 -6.86 5.82
CA GLN A 76 11.56 -7.06 5.32
C GLN A 76 11.57 -8.20 4.28
N VAL A 77 12.35 -8.08 3.20
CA VAL A 77 12.28 -9.00 2.04
C VAL A 77 13.61 -9.60 1.59
N GLU A 78 14.73 -9.24 2.21
CA GLU A 78 16.09 -9.62 1.77
C GLU A 78 16.25 -11.14 1.60
N ALA A 79 15.78 -11.93 2.59
CA ALA A 79 15.89 -13.38 2.55
C ALA A 79 15.06 -13.99 1.41
N ASP A 80 13.80 -13.58 1.27
CA ASP A 80 12.89 -14.03 0.21
C ASP A 80 13.44 -13.64 -1.17
N PHE A 81 14.03 -12.45 -1.28
CA PHE A 81 14.62 -11.96 -2.52
C PHE A 81 15.75 -12.87 -3.02
N PHE A 82 16.68 -13.28 -2.16
CA PHE A 82 17.77 -14.18 -2.56
C PHE A 82 17.25 -15.55 -2.98
N VAL A 83 16.26 -16.09 -2.26
CA VAL A 83 15.62 -17.36 -2.63
C VAL A 83 14.96 -17.27 -4.01
N LEU A 84 14.27 -16.16 -4.31
CA LEU A 84 13.66 -15.95 -5.62
C LEU A 84 14.72 -15.80 -6.72
N LEU A 85 15.84 -15.13 -6.46
CA LEU A 85 16.93 -15.06 -7.41
C LEU A 85 17.47 -16.45 -7.74
N GLU A 86 17.74 -17.28 -6.72
CA GLU A 86 18.19 -18.67 -6.94
C GLU A 86 17.18 -19.49 -7.73
N HIS A 87 15.89 -19.35 -7.41
CA HIS A 87 14.80 -20.03 -8.10
C HIS A 87 14.71 -19.65 -9.59
N TYR A 88 14.65 -18.35 -9.90
CA TYR A 88 14.47 -17.86 -11.27
C TYR A 88 15.75 -17.87 -12.11
N CYS A 89 16.93 -17.91 -11.49
CA CYS A 89 18.18 -18.11 -12.19
C CYS A 89 18.45 -19.59 -12.53
N ASN A 90 17.64 -20.53 -12.02
CA ASN A 90 17.80 -21.95 -12.30
C ASN A 90 17.53 -22.26 -13.80
N PRO A 91 18.53 -22.72 -14.58
CA PRO A 91 18.36 -23.00 -16.00
C PRO A 91 17.41 -24.18 -16.29
N LEU A 92 17.12 -25.00 -15.28
CA LEU A 92 16.22 -26.14 -15.38
C LEU A 92 14.75 -25.77 -15.13
N LEU A 93 14.45 -24.51 -14.80
CA LEU A 93 13.09 -24.07 -14.54
C LEU A 93 12.24 -24.21 -15.82
N PRO A 94 11.02 -24.78 -15.73
CA PRO A 94 10.10 -24.84 -16.87
C PRO A 94 9.69 -23.43 -17.32
N LEU A 95 9.11 -23.36 -18.52
CA LEU A 95 8.51 -22.10 -18.99
C LEU A 95 7.37 -21.71 -18.04
N SER A 96 7.50 -20.54 -17.42
CA SER A 96 6.46 -19.95 -16.59
C SER A 96 5.26 -19.55 -17.45
N ALA A 97 4.06 -19.80 -16.96
CA ALA A 97 2.88 -19.26 -17.60
C ALA A 97 2.86 -17.72 -17.42
N PRO A 98 2.17 -16.97 -18.28
CA PRO A 98 2.09 -15.51 -18.16
C PRO A 98 1.61 -15.04 -16.78
N GLN A 99 0.70 -15.78 -16.15
CA GLN A 99 0.22 -15.51 -14.79
C GLN A 99 1.29 -15.69 -13.70
N ASP A 100 2.30 -16.51 -13.92
CA ASP A 100 3.38 -16.79 -12.96
C ASP A 100 4.60 -15.88 -13.17
N SER A 101 4.48 -14.89 -14.04
CA SER A 101 5.56 -13.98 -14.43
C SER A 101 5.66 -12.73 -13.55
N GLN A 102 4.93 -12.71 -12.43
CA GLN A 102 4.92 -11.61 -11.48
C GLN A 102 4.79 -12.16 -10.06
N VAL A 103 5.72 -11.77 -9.18
CA VAL A 103 5.75 -12.19 -7.78
C VAL A 103 5.84 -10.96 -6.89
N LEU A 104 4.96 -10.87 -5.91
CA LEU A 104 4.97 -9.82 -4.90
C LEU A 104 5.57 -10.38 -3.61
N ILE A 105 6.56 -9.69 -3.04
CA ILE A 105 7.11 -10.01 -1.71
C ILE A 105 7.09 -8.78 -0.82
N GLY A 106 6.94 -8.99 0.48
CA GLY A 106 6.94 -7.90 1.45
C GLY A 106 5.62 -7.17 1.65
N VAL A 107 4.52 -7.68 1.07
CA VAL A 107 3.18 -7.11 1.26
C VAL A 107 2.71 -7.42 2.68
N VAL A 108 2.33 -6.41 3.47
CA VAL A 108 1.52 -6.66 4.67
C VAL A 108 0.05 -6.50 4.28
N THR A 109 -0.73 -7.51 4.62
CA THR A 109 -2.18 -7.54 4.38
C THR A 109 -2.91 -7.47 5.71
N GLN A 110 -4.21 -7.20 5.68
CA GLN A 110 -5.02 -7.16 6.88
C GLN A 110 -4.99 -8.50 7.65
N ALA A 111 -4.85 -9.63 6.94
CA ALA A 111 -4.67 -10.95 7.56
C ALA A 111 -3.36 -11.05 8.37
N HIS A 112 -2.26 -10.48 7.87
CA HIS A 112 -0.99 -10.45 8.60
C HIS A 112 -1.08 -9.59 9.87
N VAL A 113 -1.81 -8.47 9.82
CA VAL A 113 -2.05 -7.61 10.98
C VAL A 113 -2.89 -8.33 12.02
N HIS A 114 -3.98 -9.00 11.59
CA HIS A 114 -4.82 -9.80 12.47
C HIS A 114 -4.06 -10.96 13.12
N ALA A 115 -3.20 -11.65 12.39
CA ALA A 115 -2.39 -12.75 12.92
C ALA A 115 -1.36 -12.30 13.98
N ARG A 116 -1.04 -11.01 14.04
CA ARG A 116 -0.12 -10.41 15.02
C ARG A 116 -0.84 -9.81 16.22
N ASP A 117 -2.17 -9.88 16.27
CA ASP A 117 -3.02 -9.16 17.23
C ASP A 117 -2.78 -7.64 17.22
N ASP A 118 -2.34 -7.10 16.09
CA ASP A 118 -2.07 -5.67 15.92
C ASP A 118 -3.35 -4.89 15.54
N ALA A 119 -3.34 -3.58 15.80
CA ALA A 119 -4.44 -2.70 15.40
C ALA A 119 -4.59 -2.68 13.85
N PRO A 120 -5.82 -2.76 13.30
CA PRO A 120 -6.06 -2.73 11.87
C PRO A 120 -5.46 -1.50 11.19
N ILE A 121 -4.83 -1.68 10.04
CA ILE A 121 -4.30 -0.56 9.25
C ILE A 121 -5.47 0.05 8.47
N ASP A 122 -5.89 1.24 8.87
CA ASP A 122 -7.04 1.93 8.26
C ASP A 122 -6.87 2.21 6.75
N ALA A 123 -5.62 2.37 6.28
CA ALA A 123 -5.34 2.52 4.86
C ALA A 123 -5.78 1.30 4.04
N LEU A 124 -5.57 0.08 4.55
CA LEU A 124 -5.94 -1.17 3.88
C LEU A 124 -7.46 -1.36 3.79
N LYS A 125 -8.28 -0.65 4.58
CA LYS A 125 -9.75 -0.69 4.49
C LYS A 125 -10.29 0.07 3.28
N ARG A 126 -9.46 0.82 2.54
CA ARG A 126 -9.91 1.58 1.37
C ARG A 126 -10.30 0.63 0.22
N PRO A 127 -11.30 0.97 -0.60
CA PRO A 127 -11.71 0.14 -1.75
C PRO A 127 -10.56 -0.20 -2.70
N PHE A 128 -9.57 0.69 -2.80
CA PHE A 128 -8.37 0.46 -3.60
C PHE A 128 -7.59 -0.81 -3.20
N PHE A 129 -7.58 -1.16 -1.91
CA PHE A 129 -6.88 -2.33 -1.39
C PHE A 129 -7.81 -3.54 -1.17
N ALA A 130 -9.04 -3.50 -1.68
CA ALA A 130 -10.01 -4.59 -1.49
C ALA A 130 -9.46 -5.96 -1.96
N SER A 131 -8.67 -5.97 -3.04
CA SER A 131 -8.02 -7.19 -3.55
C SER A 131 -7.01 -7.81 -2.57
N PHE A 132 -6.35 -6.99 -1.73
CA PHE A 132 -5.45 -7.49 -0.68
C PHE A 132 -6.19 -8.02 0.55
N ASN A 133 -7.49 -7.70 0.68
CA ASN A 133 -8.36 -8.18 1.75
C ASN A 133 -9.25 -9.37 1.32
N ALA A 134 -9.08 -9.89 0.11
CA ALA A 134 -9.87 -11.01 -0.38
C ALA A 134 -9.48 -12.31 0.37
N PRO A 135 -10.38 -12.89 1.19
CA PRO A 135 -10.08 -14.10 1.96
C PRO A 135 -9.79 -15.31 1.06
N GLN A 136 -10.20 -15.27 -0.20
CA GLN A 136 -10.07 -16.37 -1.15
C GLN A 136 -8.64 -16.57 -1.67
N LEU A 137 -7.74 -15.60 -1.44
CA LEU A 137 -6.32 -15.70 -1.84
C LEU A 137 -5.42 -16.31 -0.77
N TYR A 138 -5.94 -16.52 0.45
CA TYR A 138 -5.18 -17.01 1.60
C TYR A 138 -6.01 -18.07 2.35
N ASP A 139 -5.49 -19.29 2.50
CA ASP A 139 -6.12 -20.36 3.30
C ASP A 139 -5.99 -20.04 4.80
N VAL A 140 -6.75 -19.04 5.26
CA VAL A 140 -6.81 -18.63 6.67
C VAL A 140 -8.27 -18.71 7.10
N LYS A 141 -8.53 -19.61 8.05
CA LYS A 141 -9.84 -19.83 8.68
C LYS A 141 -10.45 -18.49 9.11
N GLN A 142 -11.61 -18.17 8.55
CA GLN A 142 -12.34 -16.94 8.84
C GLN A 142 -12.67 -16.83 10.33
N HIS A 143 -12.31 -15.71 10.94
CA HIS A 143 -13.00 -15.19 12.11
C HIS A 143 -13.84 -13.99 11.66
N GLU A 144 -15.17 -14.16 11.70
CA GLU A 144 -16.13 -13.09 11.47
C GLU A 144 -15.90 -11.99 12.52
N SER A 145 -15.23 -10.91 12.11
CA SER A 145 -15.23 -9.67 12.88
C SER A 145 -16.31 -8.77 12.31
N THR A 146 -17.39 -8.63 13.07
CA THR A 146 -18.48 -7.69 12.85
C THR A 146 -17.94 -6.27 12.98
N VAL A 147 -17.57 -5.64 11.86
CA VAL A 147 -17.20 -4.22 11.85
C VAL A 147 -18.40 -3.41 11.39
N ALA A 148 -19.27 -3.08 12.35
CA ALA A 148 -20.20 -1.96 12.22
C ALA A 148 -19.37 -0.66 12.27
N THR A 149 -19.38 0.18 11.23
CA THR A 149 -18.93 1.59 11.36
C THR A 149 -19.22 2.50 10.16
N GLN A 150 -19.57 1.96 8.99
CA GLN A 150 -19.88 2.81 7.84
C GLN A 150 -21.38 3.12 7.70
N GLU A 151 -22.24 2.17 8.05
CA GLU A 151 -23.71 2.33 8.02
C GLU A 151 -24.20 3.36 9.04
N ASP A 152 -23.62 3.40 10.26
CA ASP A 152 -24.06 4.30 11.33
C ASP A 152 -23.96 5.79 10.98
N ARG A 153 -22.94 6.23 10.23
CA ARG A 153 -22.70 7.67 10.01
C ARG A 153 -23.62 8.27 8.95
N VAL A 154 -23.96 7.48 7.93
CA VAL A 154 -24.96 7.86 6.91
C VAL A 154 -26.34 7.89 7.55
N VAL A 155 -26.64 6.92 8.40
CA VAL A 155 -27.88 6.86 9.18
C VAL A 155 -28.01 8.08 10.11
N LEU A 156 -26.97 8.43 10.87
CA LEU A 156 -26.94 9.62 11.74
C LEU A 156 -27.15 10.93 10.97
N PHE A 157 -26.62 11.05 9.75
CA PHE A 157 -26.84 12.24 8.91
C PHE A 157 -28.31 12.39 8.50
N TRP A 158 -28.96 11.30 8.10
CA TRP A 158 -30.36 11.34 7.70
C TRP A 158 -31.33 11.47 8.88
N GLN A 159 -30.96 10.95 10.06
CA GLN A 159 -31.74 10.98 11.30
C GLN A 159 -31.60 12.29 12.10
N ALA A 160 -30.60 13.14 11.81
CA ALA A 160 -30.45 14.42 12.49
C ALA A 160 -31.62 15.37 12.17
N VAL A 161 -32.33 15.79 13.23
CA VAL A 161 -33.44 16.75 13.22
C VAL A 161 -33.21 17.74 14.37
N PRO A 162 -33.21 19.07 14.13
CA PRO A 162 -33.57 19.79 12.90
C PRO A 162 -32.54 19.70 11.75
N PRO A 163 -32.92 20.05 10.50
CA PRO A 163 -32.05 19.97 9.32
C PRO A 163 -30.71 20.69 9.46
N GLN A 164 -30.64 21.73 10.30
CA GLN A 164 -29.42 22.46 10.65
C GLN A 164 -28.35 21.56 11.30
N ASP A 165 -28.74 20.52 12.04
CA ASP A 165 -27.81 19.63 12.76
C ASP A 165 -27.09 18.64 11.83
N ARG A 166 -27.60 18.47 10.60
CA ARG A 166 -26.91 17.70 9.56
C ARG A 166 -25.54 18.28 9.21
N SER A 167 -25.41 19.61 9.30
CA SER A 167 -24.13 20.29 9.08
C SER A 167 -23.11 19.92 10.15
N ILE A 168 -23.53 19.75 11.41
CA ILE A 168 -22.68 19.32 12.53
C ILE A 168 -22.19 17.89 12.29
N VAL A 169 -23.10 16.98 11.89
CA VAL A 169 -22.73 15.61 11.53
C VAL A 169 -21.73 15.59 10.36
N ALA A 170 -21.99 16.36 9.30
CA ALA A 170 -21.08 16.45 8.16
C ALA A 170 -19.70 17.00 8.54
N VAL A 171 -19.65 18.08 9.33
CA VAL A 171 -18.39 18.66 9.83
C VAL A 171 -17.64 17.66 10.70
N SER A 172 -18.32 16.91 11.58
CA SER A 172 -17.67 15.89 12.41
C SER A 172 -17.03 14.77 11.57
N VAL A 173 -17.68 14.39 10.46
CA VAL A 173 -17.16 13.38 9.53
C VAL A 173 -15.96 13.93 8.76
N LEU A 174 -16.02 15.17 8.31
CA LEU A 174 -14.91 15.84 7.62
C LEU A 174 -13.72 16.05 8.56
N LYS A 175 -13.95 16.47 9.80
CA LYS A 175 -12.94 16.61 10.86
C LYS A 175 -12.22 15.27 11.11
N ALA A 176 -12.97 14.19 11.25
CA ALA A 176 -12.41 12.85 11.43
C ALA A 176 -11.68 12.32 10.18
N ARG A 177 -12.09 12.72 8.97
CA ARG A 177 -11.36 12.40 7.73
C ARG A 177 -10.06 13.19 7.64
N LEU A 178 -10.08 14.48 7.98
CA LEU A 178 -8.92 15.35 7.94
C LEU A 178 -7.89 14.94 8.99
N ALA A 179 -8.31 14.65 10.23
CA ALA A 179 -7.45 14.15 11.30
C ALA A 179 -6.69 12.88 10.87
N ARG A 180 -7.40 11.93 10.25
CA ARG A 180 -6.79 10.72 9.68
C ARG A 180 -5.85 10.99 8.51
N ALA A 181 -6.14 11.98 7.67
CA ALA A 181 -5.25 12.36 6.58
C ALA A 181 -3.96 13.04 7.09
N LEU A 182 -4.03 13.66 8.27
CA LEU A 182 -2.93 14.37 8.92
C LEU A 182 -2.18 13.53 9.96
N ASP A 183 -2.58 12.28 10.18
CA ASP A 183 -2.09 11.42 11.28
C ASP A 183 -2.14 12.13 12.65
N ALA A 184 -3.22 12.89 12.89
CA ALA A 184 -3.45 13.71 14.07
C ALA A 184 -4.70 13.27 14.84
N SER A 185 -4.83 13.69 16.11
CA SER A 185 -6.07 13.48 16.86
C SER A 185 -7.23 14.26 16.22
N VAL A 186 -8.44 13.71 16.29
CA VAL A 186 -9.66 14.42 15.88
C VAL A 186 -9.87 15.70 16.69
N ASP A 187 -9.36 15.76 17.91
CA ASP A 187 -9.43 16.93 18.77
C ASP A 187 -8.48 18.05 18.34
N ASP A 188 -7.39 17.71 17.65
CA ASP A 188 -6.37 18.66 17.18
C ASP A 188 -6.78 19.37 15.87
N VAL A 189 -7.87 18.93 15.22
CA VAL A 189 -8.37 19.53 13.98
C VAL A 189 -9.42 20.60 14.28
N ASP A 190 -9.02 21.86 14.40
CA ASP A 190 -9.93 23.01 14.46
C ASP A 190 -10.64 23.27 13.11
N SER A 191 -11.98 23.28 13.13
CA SER A 191 -12.85 23.58 11.99
C SER A 191 -12.82 25.05 11.55
N HIS A 192 -12.24 25.94 12.35
CA HIS A 192 -12.12 27.37 12.05
C HIS A 192 -10.75 27.76 11.48
N ARG A 193 -9.78 26.84 11.46
CA ARG A 193 -8.45 27.06 10.87
C ARG A 193 -8.40 26.69 9.40
N ASN A 194 -7.55 27.38 8.64
CA ASN A 194 -7.31 27.04 7.26
C ASN A 194 -6.48 25.74 7.18
N LEU A 195 -6.67 24.94 6.13
CA LEU A 195 -5.83 23.78 5.81
C LEU A 195 -4.33 24.13 5.74
N LEU A 196 -4.00 25.36 5.32
CA LEU A 196 -2.63 25.88 5.29
C LEU A 196 -1.99 25.99 6.67
N ASP A 197 -2.79 26.20 7.73
CA ASP A 197 -2.32 26.33 9.10
C ASP A 197 -1.88 24.98 9.71
N TYR A 198 -2.27 23.86 9.08
CA TYR A 198 -1.82 22.51 9.44
C TYR A 198 -0.53 22.09 8.73
N GLY A 199 0.15 23.02 8.04
CA GLY A 199 1.45 22.76 7.42
C GLY A 199 1.40 22.23 5.99
N TYR A 200 0.24 22.28 5.32
CA TYR A 200 0.14 21.97 3.89
C TYR A 200 0.73 23.13 3.06
N ARG A 201 2.06 23.22 2.96
CA ARG A 201 2.64 23.82 1.75
C ARG A 201 2.36 22.81 0.64
N LEU A 202 1.55 23.18 -0.35
CA LEU A 202 1.72 22.60 -1.69
C LEU A 202 3.21 22.66 -1.96
N VAL A 203 3.88 21.51 -2.06
CA VAL A 203 5.31 21.44 -2.37
C VAL A 203 5.45 21.93 -3.81
N GLY A 204 5.46 23.24 -3.96
CA GLY A 204 5.88 23.95 -5.14
C GLY A 204 7.37 23.78 -5.22
N TRP A 205 7.80 22.86 -6.08
CA TRP A 205 9.15 22.81 -6.60
C TRP A 205 9.45 24.15 -7.28
N TYR A 206 10.06 25.08 -6.57
CA TYR A 206 10.82 26.17 -7.15
C TYR A 206 11.92 26.60 -6.18
N GLU A 207 13.08 26.89 -6.76
CA GLU A 207 14.32 27.39 -6.16
C GLU A 207 15.30 26.36 -5.59
N ALA A 208 15.87 25.58 -6.52
CA ALA A 208 17.32 25.36 -6.54
C ALA A 208 17.85 25.71 -7.94
N ALA A 209 18.29 26.96 -8.10
CA ALA A 209 19.23 27.42 -9.13
C ALA A 209 20.03 28.57 -8.53
#